data_AF-Q8EF15-F1
#
_entry.id   AF-Q8EF15-F1
#
_cell.length_a   1.000
_cell.length_b   1.000
_cell.length_c   1.000
_cell.angle_alpha   90.00
_cell.angle_beta   90.00
_cell.angle_gamma   90.00
#
_symmetry.space_group_name_H-M   'P 1'
#
loop_
_entity.id
_entity.type
_entity.pdbx_description
1 polymer ?
#
loop_
_entity_poly.entity_id
_entity_poly.type
_entity_poly.pdbx_seq_one_letter_code
_entity_poly.pdbx_strand_id
1 'polypeptide(L)'
;MKTLNRTVVSLLAVTLTGMMLSGCGDDVGKVSLGLFTTKDVIIDAKQDPKIPGVTCHISRIEANLDFADPSDMGISCRQTGPISAADIAKIDKSKNGEVVFTESLSILFKTLKVRRIYDAPNQTLLYLSYSTKETNGSHKHALSTVPLFGSQAWIDPAISAAQPK
;
A
#
# COMPACT_ATOMS: atom_id res chain seq x y z
N MET A 1 53.79 -29.24 -25.16
CA MET A 1 52.33 -29.48 -25.04
C MET A 1 51.77 -28.53 -23.98
N LYS A 2 51.84 -27.22 -24.27
CA LYS A 2 50.69 -26.31 -24.44
C LYS A 2 49.76 -26.25 -23.23
N THR A 3 50.20 -25.47 -22.24
CA THR A 3 49.42 -24.54 -21.39
C THR A 3 47.94 -24.45 -21.75
N LEU A 4 47.15 -25.40 -21.23
CA LEU A 4 45.70 -25.37 -21.32
C LEU A 4 45.16 -24.39 -20.26
N ASN A 5 45.05 -23.14 -20.68
CA ASN A 5 43.89 -22.28 -20.43
C ASN A 5 43.40 -22.08 -18.97
N ARG A 6 44.29 -21.68 -18.06
CA ARG A 6 43.88 -21.14 -16.74
C ARG A 6 43.03 -19.86 -16.87
N THR A 7 43.21 -19.10 -17.96
CA THR A 7 42.49 -17.85 -18.22
C THR A 7 41.02 -18.07 -18.61
N VAL A 8 40.68 -19.20 -19.24
CA VAL A 8 39.29 -19.49 -19.66
C VAL A 8 38.43 -19.99 -18.50
N VAL A 9 39.04 -20.69 -17.52
CA VAL A 9 38.33 -21.09 -16.29
C VAL A 9 37.93 -19.87 -15.46
N SER A 10 38.79 -18.85 -15.39
CA SER A 10 38.48 -17.62 -14.64
C SER A 10 37.42 -16.75 -15.31
N LEU A 11 37.28 -16.78 -16.64
CA LEU A 11 36.24 -16.00 -17.33
C LEU A 11 34.84 -16.63 -17.23
N LEU A 12 34.75 -17.95 -17.06
CA LEU A 12 33.47 -18.66 -16.93
C LEU A 12 32.84 -18.53 -15.53
N ALA A 13 33.66 -18.24 -14.51
CA ALA A 13 33.18 -18.06 -13.13
C ALA A 13 32.55 -16.67 -12.88
N VAL A 14 32.97 -15.66 -13.65
CA VAL A 14 32.45 -14.28 -13.50
C VAL A 14 31.07 -14.11 -14.13
N THR A 15 30.74 -14.88 -15.17
CA THR A 15 29.45 -14.77 -15.87
C THR A 15 28.29 -15.47 -15.16
N LEU A 16 28.55 -16.41 -14.23
CA LEU A 16 27.48 -17.13 -13.54
C LEU A 16 26.97 -16.45 -12.26
N THR A 17 27.63 -15.38 -11.80
CA THR A 17 27.26 -14.69 -10.54
C THR A 17 26.25 -13.53 -10.76
N GLY A 18 25.86 -13.25 -12.02
CA GLY A 18 24.95 -12.14 -12.36
C GLY A 18 23.45 -12.47 -12.33
N MET A 19 23.05 -13.72 -12.09
CA MET A 19 21.66 -14.19 -12.20
C MET A 19 21.00 -14.43 -10.84
N MET A 20 21.09 -13.47 -9.93
CA MET A 20 20.30 -13.45 -8.69
C MET A 20 19.88 -12.01 -8.34
N LEU A 21 19.31 -11.28 -9.31
CA LEU A 21 18.36 -10.22 -8.95
C LEU A 21 17.03 -10.90 -8.68
N SER A 22 16.87 -11.45 -7.48
CA SER A 22 15.55 -11.69 -6.91
C SER A 22 14.88 -10.33 -6.86
N GLY A 23 13.88 -10.10 -7.72
CA GLY A 23 13.11 -8.87 -7.70
C GLY A 23 12.57 -8.66 -6.29
N CYS A 24 12.89 -7.51 -5.69
CA CYS A 24 12.21 -7.05 -4.48
C CYS A 24 10.77 -6.71 -4.88
N GLY A 25 9.90 -7.71 -4.87
CA GLY A 25 8.46 -7.47 -4.78
C GLY A 25 8.19 -6.85 -3.41
N ASP A 26 7.57 -5.68 -3.39
CA ASP A 26 7.06 -5.06 -2.16
C ASP A 26 5.81 -5.80 -1.63
N ASP A 27 5.35 -6.82 -2.35
CA ASP A 27 4.19 -7.62 -1.99
C ASP A 27 4.52 -8.59 -0.84
N VAL A 28 3.60 -8.65 0.11
CA VAL A 28 3.65 -9.58 1.24
C VAL A 28 2.85 -10.86 0.97
N GLY A 29 2.23 -10.97 -0.19
CA GLY A 29 1.49 -12.14 -0.61
C GLY A 29 1.01 -12.08 -2.04
N LYS A 30 1.05 -13.23 -2.72
CA LYS A 30 0.54 -13.42 -4.07
C LYS A 30 -0.28 -14.70 -4.11
N VAL A 31 -1.55 -14.60 -4.51
CA VAL A 31 -2.47 -15.75 -4.61
C VAL A 31 -2.98 -15.86 -6.04
N SER A 32 -2.62 -16.95 -6.72
CA SER A 32 -3.06 -17.15 -8.11
C SER A 32 -4.53 -17.55 -8.20
N LEU A 33 -5.25 -16.98 -9.16
CA LEU A 33 -6.65 -17.30 -9.46
C LEU A 33 -6.79 -18.44 -10.49
N GLY A 34 -5.70 -19.17 -10.76
CA GLY A 34 -5.69 -20.37 -11.59
C GLY A 34 -4.92 -20.19 -12.90
N LEU A 35 -4.37 -21.31 -13.41
CA LEU A 35 -3.50 -21.32 -14.59
C LEU A 35 -4.12 -20.68 -15.83
N PHE A 36 -5.43 -20.80 -16.02
CA PHE A 36 -6.13 -20.32 -17.22
C PHE A 36 -6.58 -18.87 -17.12
N THR A 37 -6.62 -18.28 -15.93
CA THR A 37 -7.06 -16.88 -15.76
C THR A 37 -5.89 -15.92 -15.93
N THR A 38 -4.65 -16.38 -15.72
CA THR A 38 -3.42 -15.57 -15.74
C THR A 38 -3.49 -14.33 -14.85
N LYS A 39 -4.33 -14.42 -13.81
CA LYS A 39 -4.63 -13.37 -12.84
C LYS A 39 -4.20 -13.80 -11.46
N ASP A 40 -3.57 -12.88 -10.75
CA ASP A 40 -3.13 -13.08 -9.39
C ASP A 40 -3.71 -11.98 -8.49
N VAL A 41 -4.00 -12.32 -7.24
CA VAL A 41 -4.27 -11.35 -6.19
C VAL A 41 -2.92 -11.01 -5.55
N ILE A 42 -2.48 -9.77 -5.71
CA ILE A 42 -1.29 -9.24 -5.06
C ILE A 42 -1.72 -8.52 -3.79
N ILE A 43 -0.95 -8.68 -2.71
CA ILE A 43 -1.19 -8.06 -1.41
C ILE A 43 0.07 -7.32 -1.01
N ASP A 44 0.00 -5.99 -0.91
CA ASP A 44 1.10 -5.17 -0.43
C ASP A 44 0.88 -4.72 1.00
N ALA A 45 1.95 -4.65 1.79
CA ALA A 45 1.93 -3.98 3.09
C ALA A 45 2.57 -2.59 2.96
N LYS A 46 1.78 -1.54 3.19
CA LYS A 46 2.25 -0.15 3.15
C LYS A 46 2.01 0.52 4.50
N GLN A 47 3.09 1.00 5.11
CA GLN A 47 3.01 1.78 6.34
C GLN A 47 2.66 3.22 6.01
N ASP A 48 1.78 3.82 6.80
CA ASP A 48 1.40 5.21 6.58
C ASP A 48 2.59 6.15 6.85
N PRO A 49 2.98 7.02 5.87
CA PRO A 49 4.17 7.85 5.99
C PRO A 49 4.08 8.93 7.07
N LYS A 50 2.88 9.36 7.47
CA LYS A 50 2.66 10.35 8.53
C LYS A 50 2.14 9.74 9.83
N ILE A 51 1.56 8.56 9.78
CA ILE A 51 1.10 7.80 10.95
C ILE A 51 1.80 6.43 10.98
N PRO A 52 3.10 6.34 11.33
CA PRO A 52 3.84 5.08 11.29
C PRO A 52 3.22 3.97 12.14
N GLY A 53 2.41 4.31 13.15
CA GLY A 53 1.62 3.33 13.93
C GLY A 53 0.52 2.61 13.14
N VAL A 54 0.30 2.91 11.86
CA VAL A 54 -0.69 2.27 11.00
C VAL A 54 -0.02 1.59 9.81
N THR A 55 -0.37 0.31 9.59
CA THR A 55 -0.01 -0.45 8.39
C THR A 55 -1.28 -0.87 7.65
N CYS A 56 -1.30 -0.62 6.35
CA CYS A 56 -2.37 -1.01 5.44
C CYS A 56 -1.93 -2.16 4.56
N HIS A 57 -2.73 -3.22 4.54
CA HIS A 57 -2.60 -4.32 3.58
C HIS A 57 -3.57 -4.06 2.44
N ILE A 58 -3.04 -3.89 1.23
CA ILE A 58 -3.81 -3.49 0.05
C ILE A 58 -3.77 -4.65 -0.93
N SER A 59 -4.94 -5.19 -1.27
CA SER A 59 -5.06 -6.26 -2.25
C SER A 59 -5.55 -5.70 -3.59
N ARG A 60 -4.95 -6.13 -4.69
CA ARG A 60 -5.38 -5.81 -6.07
C ARG A 60 -5.26 -7.04 -6.96
N ILE A 61 -5.99 -7.02 -8.08
CA ILE A 61 -5.77 -8.01 -9.14
C ILE A 61 -4.64 -7.53 -10.04
N GLU A 62 -3.67 -8.39 -10.31
CA GLU A 62 -2.67 -8.23 -11.36
C GLU A 62 -3.00 -9.22 -12.48
N ALA A 63 -3.19 -8.71 -13.70
CA ALA A 63 -3.55 -9.50 -14.88
C ALA A 63 -2.40 -9.47 -15.89
N ASN A 64 -1.59 -10.53 -15.90
CA ASN A 64 -0.32 -10.58 -16.61
C ASN A 64 -0.44 -10.52 -18.15
N LEU A 65 -1.63 -10.79 -18.71
CA LEU A 65 -1.88 -10.83 -20.15
C LEU A 65 -2.97 -9.85 -20.63
N ASP A 66 -3.55 -9.06 -19.72
CA ASP A 66 -4.59 -8.10 -20.07
C ASP A 66 -3.99 -6.69 -20.25
N PHE A 67 -4.58 -5.87 -21.14
CA PHE A 67 -4.15 -4.48 -21.34
C PHE A 67 -4.36 -3.58 -20.10
N ALA A 68 -5.23 -4.00 -19.18
CA ALA A 68 -5.42 -3.32 -17.91
C ALA A 68 -5.99 -4.22 -16.82
N ASP A 69 -5.48 -4.07 -15.61
CA ASP A 69 -5.96 -4.82 -14.46
C ASP A 69 -7.41 -4.47 -14.10
N PRO A 70 -8.18 -5.43 -13.55
CA PRO A 70 -9.47 -5.16 -12.94
C PRO A 70 -9.36 -4.11 -11.84
N SER A 71 -10.41 -3.31 -11.68
CA SER A 71 -10.47 -2.31 -10.60
C SER A 71 -10.85 -2.91 -9.24
N ASP A 72 -10.97 -4.23 -9.15
CA ASP A 72 -11.30 -4.93 -7.91
C ASP A 72 -10.10 -4.88 -6.95
N MET A 73 -10.34 -4.31 -5.77
CA MET A 73 -9.33 -4.07 -4.76
C MET A 73 -9.91 -4.19 -3.37
N GLY A 74 -9.04 -4.43 -2.39
CA GLY A 74 -9.36 -4.49 -0.97
C GLY A 74 -8.32 -3.73 -0.17
N ILE A 75 -8.69 -3.32 1.05
CA ILE A 75 -7.77 -2.67 1.98
C ILE A 75 -8.11 -3.07 3.41
N SER A 76 -7.09 -3.37 4.21
CA SER A 76 -7.21 -3.55 5.65
C SER A 76 -6.07 -2.83 6.37
N CYS A 77 -6.41 -1.72 7.01
CA CYS A 77 -5.48 -0.94 7.82
C CYS A 77 -5.67 -1.28 9.29
N ARG A 78 -4.56 -1.50 9.99
CA ARG A 78 -4.53 -1.83 11.41
C ARG A 78 -3.53 -0.96 12.13
N GLN A 79 -3.81 -0.68 13.40
CA GLN A 79 -2.81 -0.13 14.30
C GLN A 79 -1.77 -1.22 14.58
N THR A 80 -0.55 -0.99 14.10
CA THR A 80 0.61 -1.89 14.24
C THR A 80 1.69 -1.29 15.13
N GLY A 81 1.50 -0.04 15.57
CA GLY A 81 2.38 0.67 16.52
C GLY A 81 1.64 1.78 17.28
N PRO A 82 2.35 2.56 18.11
CA PRO A 82 1.76 3.69 18.80
C PRO A 82 1.32 4.78 17.80
N ILE A 83 0.21 5.47 18.10
CA ILE A 83 -0.26 6.63 17.35
C ILE A 83 -0.24 7.81 18.32
N SER A 84 0.58 8.82 18.06
CA SER A 84 0.74 9.98 18.94
C SER A 84 -0.10 11.17 18.49
N ALA A 85 -0.42 12.07 19.41
CA ALA A 85 -1.05 13.35 19.08
C ALA A 85 -0.21 14.19 18.08
N ALA A 86 1.12 14.05 18.13
CA ALA A 86 2.03 14.70 17.19
C ALA A 86 1.90 14.16 15.76
N ASP A 87 1.54 12.88 15.59
CA ASP A 87 1.27 12.30 14.27
C ASP A 87 -0.04 12.86 13.71
N ILE A 88 -1.09 12.93 14.53
CA ILE A 88 -2.38 13.53 14.16
C ILE A 88 -2.27 15.04 13.90
N ALA A 89 -1.28 15.73 14.46
CA ALA A 89 -1.04 17.14 14.16
C ALA A 89 -0.48 17.38 12.74
N LYS A 90 0.15 16.38 12.11
CA LYS A 90 0.83 16.51 10.80
C LYS A 90 -0.06 16.18 9.59
N ILE A 91 -1.26 15.64 9.82
CA ILE A 91 -2.16 15.18 8.75
C ILE A 91 -3.11 16.29 8.30
N ASP A 92 -3.62 16.18 7.07
CA ASP A 92 -4.75 16.98 6.61
C ASP A 92 -6.04 16.55 7.31
N LYS A 93 -6.70 17.50 7.99
CA LYS A 93 -7.98 17.32 8.69
C LYS A 93 -9.18 17.84 7.89
N SER A 94 -8.96 18.27 6.65
CA SER A 94 -10.04 18.64 5.72
C SER A 94 -10.92 17.43 5.39
N LYS A 95 -12.15 17.69 4.92
CA LYS A 95 -13.05 16.62 4.46
C LYS A 95 -12.52 15.84 3.25
N ASN A 96 -11.63 16.45 2.48
CA ASN A 96 -10.99 15.77 1.36
C ASN A 96 -9.85 14.87 1.83
N GLY A 97 -9.22 15.15 2.96
CA GLY A 97 -8.03 14.44 3.42
C GLY A 97 -6.91 14.44 2.36
N GLU A 98 -6.02 13.46 2.43
CA GLU A 98 -4.83 13.40 1.59
C GLU A 98 -4.55 12.01 1.01
N VAL A 99 -3.97 11.96 -0.18
CA VAL A 99 -3.52 10.69 -0.80
C VAL A 99 -2.22 10.28 -0.14
N VAL A 100 -2.21 9.10 0.48
CA VAL A 100 -1.06 8.55 1.19
C VAL A 100 -0.31 7.49 0.39
N PHE A 101 -1.00 6.79 -0.53
CA PHE A 101 -0.39 5.83 -1.45
C PHE A 101 -0.98 5.96 -2.85
N THR A 102 -0.16 5.71 -3.86
CA THR A 102 -0.56 5.69 -5.26
C THR A 102 0.19 4.59 -5.98
N GLU A 103 -0.50 3.81 -6.80
CA GLU A 103 0.08 2.72 -7.57
C GLU A 103 -0.57 2.62 -8.96
N SER A 104 0.23 2.29 -9.98
CA SER A 104 -0.29 2.10 -11.33
C SER A 104 -0.89 0.69 -11.45
N LEU A 105 -2.13 0.59 -11.97
CA LEU A 105 -2.82 -0.68 -12.20
C LEU A 105 -2.80 -1.11 -13.68
N SER A 106 -2.19 -0.35 -14.59
CA SER A 106 -2.09 -0.76 -16.00
C SER A 106 -1.25 0.18 -16.86
N ILE A 107 -1.02 -0.26 -18.10
CA ILE A 107 -0.53 0.58 -19.21
C ILE A 107 -1.59 1.63 -19.62
N LEU A 108 -2.88 1.32 -19.42
CA LEU A 108 -4.02 2.17 -19.82
C LEU A 108 -4.49 3.12 -18.68
N PHE A 109 -3.60 4.01 -18.22
CA PHE A 109 -3.85 5.14 -17.29
C PHE A 109 -4.82 4.86 -16.12
N LYS A 110 -4.79 3.68 -15.52
CA LYS A 110 -5.51 3.40 -14.28
C LYS A 110 -4.56 3.50 -13.10
N THR A 111 -5.02 4.20 -12.07
CA THR A 111 -4.23 4.43 -10.87
C THR A 111 -5.04 4.05 -9.65
N LEU A 112 -4.52 3.17 -8.81
CA LEU A 112 -4.99 2.93 -7.45
C LEU A 112 -4.49 4.06 -6.56
N LYS A 113 -5.38 4.62 -5.75
CA LYS A 113 -5.06 5.63 -4.75
C LYS A 113 -5.63 5.20 -3.41
N VAL A 114 -4.85 5.38 -2.35
CA VAL A 114 -5.35 5.30 -0.98
C VAL A 114 -5.35 6.70 -0.39
N ARG A 115 -6.51 7.15 0.05
CA ARG A 115 -6.72 8.46 0.65
C ARG A 115 -7.07 8.31 2.12
N ARG A 116 -6.31 9.01 2.96
CA ARG A 116 -6.55 9.09 4.40
C ARG A 116 -7.41 10.31 4.70
N ILE A 117 -8.48 10.10 5.45
CA ILE A 117 -9.40 11.15 5.92
C ILE A 117 -9.49 11.04 7.44
N TYR A 118 -9.47 12.17 8.14
CA TYR A 118 -9.69 12.20 9.57
C TYR A 118 -11.15 12.53 9.91
N ASP A 119 -11.83 11.59 10.55
CA ASP A 119 -13.14 11.80 11.13
C ASP A 119 -12.99 12.31 12.56
N ALA A 120 -12.95 13.64 12.71
CA ALA A 120 -12.71 14.30 13.98
C ALA A 120 -13.77 13.99 15.07
N PRO A 121 -15.09 14.02 14.79
CA PRO A 121 -16.11 13.65 15.78
C PRO A 121 -15.91 12.26 16.40
N ASN A 122 -15.55 11.26 15.59
CA ASN A 122 -15.33 9.89 16.07
C ASN A 122 -13.85 9.55 16.34
N GLN A 123 -12.96 10.53 16.18
CA GLN A 123 -11.50 10.39 16.27
C GLN A 123 -11.00 9.11 15.58
N THR A 124 -11.29 8.99 14.29
CA THR A 124 -11.00 7.79 13.50
C THR A 124 -10.29 8.16 12.20
N LEU A 125 -9.27 7.39 11.84
CA LEU A 125 -8.60 7.51 10.55
C LEU A 125 -9.30 6.59 9.54
N LEU A 126 -9.79 7.17 8.45
CA LEU A 126 -10.44 6.45 7.35
C LEU A 126 -9.43 6.32 6.22
N TYR A 127 -9.29 5.12 5.66
CA TYR A 127 -8.44 4.82 4.51
C TYR A 127 -9.31 4.30 3.38
N LEU A 128 -9.57 5.16 2.40
CA LEU A 128 -10.35 4.83 1.22
C LEU A 128 -9.40 4.47 0.08
N SER A 129 -9.44 3.22 -0.35
CA SER A 129 -8.80 2.75 -1.58
C SER A 129 -9.78 2.89 -2.74
N TYR A 130 -9.37 3.51 -3.84
CA TYR A 130 -10.18 3.68 -5.04
C TYR A 130 -9.29 3.75 -6.28
N SER A 131 -9.83 3.35 -7.44
CA SER A 131 -9.14 3.61 -8.72
C SER A 131 -9.67 4.84 -9.42
N THR A 132 -8.82 5.52 -10.15
CA THR A 132 -9.22 6.55 -11.12
C THR A 132 -8.88 6.06 -12.51
N LYS A 133 -9.81 6.24 -13.45
CA LYS A 133 -9.58 6.09 -14.89
C LYS A 133 -9.85 7.45 -15.54
N GLU A 134 -8.90 7.94 -16.33
CA GLU A 134 -8.94 9.28 -16.94
C GLU A 134 -10.23 9.58 -17.73
N THR A 135 -10.93 8.55 -18.24
CA THR A 135 -12.08 8.76 -19.14
C THR A 135 -13.47 8.64 -18.50
N ASN A 136 -13.66 7.82 -17.45
CA ASN A 136 -15.01 7.49 -16.94
C ASN A 136 -15.13 7.43 -15.41
N GLY A 137 -14.04 7.65 -14.66
CA GLY A 137 -14.01 7.30 -13.23
C GLY A 137 -14.16 5.79 -12.99
N SER A 138 -14.01 5.35 -11.73
CA SER A 138 -14.26 3.96 -11.32
C SER A 138 -15.12 3.99 -10.06
N HIS A 139 -16.16 3.16 -10.02
CA HIS A 139 -17.01 3.01 -8.84
C HIS A 139 -16.46 2.01 -7.83
N LYS A 140 -15.38 1.29 -8.19
CA LYS A 140 -14.76 0.28 -7.33
C LYS A 140 -13.89 0.95 -6.27
N HIS A 141 -14.23 0.67 -5.02
CA HIS A 141 -13.56 1.21 -3.85
C HIS A 141 -13.64 0.23 -2.68
N ALA A 142 -12.74 0.42 -1.71
CA ALA A 142 -12.73 -0.31 -0.45
C ALA A 142 -12.37 0.68 0.67
N LEU A 143 -12.96 0.48 1.86
CA LEU A 143 -12.75 1.35 3.02
C LEU A 143 -12.25 0.53 4.20
N SER A 144 -11.22 1.04 4.88
CA SER A 144 -10.80 0.57 6.19
C SER A 144 -10.80 1.74 7.18
N THR A 145 -11.07 1.45 8.45
CA THR A 145 -11.03 2.45 9.52
C THR A 145 -10.08 2.01 10.62
N VAL A 146 -9.36 2.97 11.20
CA VAL A 146 -8.49 2.78 12.37
C VAL A 146 -8.93 3.77 13.43
N PRO A 147 -9.64 3.32 14.49
CA PRO A 147 -10.05 4.20 15.57
C PRO A 147 -8.81 4.66 16.36
N LEU A 148 -8.81 5.90 16.84
CA LEU A 148 -7.78 6.37 17.77
C LEU A 148 -8.05 5.90 19.20
N PHE A 149 -9.23 5.35 19.49
CA PHE A 149 -9.60 4.88 20.83
C PHE A 149 -8.56 3.89 21.38
N GLY A 150 -8.06 4.16 22.58
CA GLY A 150 -6.99 3.38 23.21
C GLY A 150 -5.58 3.67 22.71
N SER A 151 -5.41 4.56 21.73
CA SER A 151 -4.11 5.08 21.33
C SER A 151 -3.72 6.31 22.16
N GLN A 152 -2.44 6.68 22.10
CA GLN A 152 -1.88 7.87 22.74
C GLN A 152 -2.40 9.18 22.11
N ALA A 153 -3.06 9.10 20.96
CA ALA A 153 -3.68 10.24 20.28
C ALA A 153 -5.15 10.43 20.66
N TRP A 154 -5.76 9.50 21.40
CA TRP A 154 -7.15 9.63 21.83
C TRP A 154 -7.30 10.81 22.80
N ILE A 155 -8.27 11.66 22.52
CA ILE A 155 -8.71 12.73 23.42
C ILE A 155 -10.04 12.31 24.00
N ASP A 156 -10.12 12.09 25.31
CA ASP A 156 -11.39 11.78 25.96
C ASP A 156 -12.37 12.94 25.79
N PRO A 157 -13.54 12.74 25.15
CA PRO A 157 -14.54 13.78 24.99
C PRO A 157 -14.99 14.39 26.32
N ALA A 158 -15.02 13.59 27.40
CA ALA A 158 -15.40 14.07 28.73
C ALA A 158 -14.36 15.04 29.31
N ILE A 159 -13.07 14.80 29.04
CA ILE A 159 -11.98 15.68 29.48
C ILE A 159 -11.93 16.95 28.61
N SER A 160 -12.13 16.82 27.30
CA SER A 160 -12.09 17.97 26.37
C SER A 160 -13.24 18.96 26.58
N ALA A 161 -14.39 18.50 27.07
CA ALA A 161 -15.53 19.36 27.38
C ALA A 161 -15.35 20.16 28.69
N ALA A 162 -14.44 19.74 29.56
CA ALA A 162 -14.20 20.35 30.87
C ALA A 162 -13.12 21.44 30.87
N GLN A 163 -12.42 21.67 29.74
CA GLN A 163 -11.39 22.71 29.64
C GLN A 163 -12.04 24.08 29.34
N PRO A 164 -11.72 25.14 30.11
CA PRO A 164 -12.18 26.49 29.77
C PRO A 164 -11.61 26.90 28.42
N LYS A 165 -12.48 27.41 27.54
CA LYS A 165 -12.11 27.93 26.22
C LYS A 165 -11.18 29.13 26.30
#